data_AF-A0A0P0WTS0-F1
#
_entry.id   AF-A0A0P0WTS0-F1
#
_cell.length_a   1.000
_cell.length_b   1.000
_cell.length_c   1.000
_cell.angle_alpha   90.00
_cell.angle_beta   90.00
_cell.angle_gamma   90.00
#
_symmetry.space_group_name_H-M   'P 1'
#
loop_
_entity.id
_entity.type
_entity.pdbx_description
1 polymer ?
#
loop_
_entity_poly.entity_id
_entity_poly.type
_entity_poly.pdbx_seq_one_letter_code
_entity_poly.pdbx_strand_id
1 'polypeptide(L)' 'ERVSVVMFYALDPEKELEPAPELVDDEKRPRQYAKMKIKDYLSGFYETFARGTRVIDTVKMSE' A
#
# COMPACT_ATOMS: atom_id res chain seq x y z
N GLU A 1 17.96 23.61 15.60
CA GLU A 1 17.63 22.18 15.81
C GLU A 1 16.12 22.00 15.73
N ARG A 2 15.63 20.94 15.08
CA ARG A 2 14.18 20.66 14.96
C ARG A 2 13.90 19.25 15.44
N VAL A 3 13.08 19.13 16.48
CA VAL A 3 12.59 17.86 17.03
C VAL A 3 11.10 17.76 16.76
N SER A 4 10.65 16.60 16.30
CA SER A 4 9.22 16.27 16.18
C SER A 4 8.97 14.85 16.62
N VAL A 5 7.80 14.63 17.22
CA VAL A 5 7.30 13.31 17.62
C VAL A 5 6.15 12.93 16.69
N VAL A 6 6.12 11.68 16.23
CA VAL A 6 5.08 11.14 15.36
C VAL A 6 4.61 9.79 15.88
N MET A 7 3.31 9.51 15.72
CA MET A 7 2.70 8.21 15.97
C MET A 7 2.10 7.71 14.65
N PHE A 8 2.48 6.49 14.25
CA PHE A 8 1.88 5.82 13.10
C PHE A 8 0.79 4.86 13.57
N TYR A 9 -0.42 5.03 13.04
CA TYR A 9 -1.49 4.05 13.21
C TYR A 9 -1.43 3.07 12.04
N ALA A 10 -0.97 1.86 12.33
CA ALA A 10 -0.89 0.79 11.35
C ALA A 10 -1.98 -0.25 11.57
N LEU A 11 -2.36 -0.93 10.48
CA LEU A 11 -3.21 -2.09 10.51
C LEU A 11 -2.41 -3.33 10.96
N ASP A 12 -3.12 -4.35 11.45
CA ASP A 12 -2.55 -5.65 11.79
C ASP A 12 -1.82 -6.26 10.56
N PRO A 13 -0.53 -6.63 10.67
CA PRO A 13 0.25 -7.20 9.57
C PRO A 13 -0.35 -8.45 8.92
N GLU A 14 -1.17 -9.21 9.65
CA GLU A 14 -1.82 -10.40 9.11
C GLU A 14 -3.13 -10.11 8.36
N LYS A 15 -3.65 -8.88 8.43
CA LYS A 15 -4.81 -8.47 7.64
C LYS A 15 -4.46 -8.29 6.17
N GLU A 16 -5.50 -8.41 5.35
CA GLU A 16 -5.42 -8.13 3.92
C GLU A 16 -5.70 -6.65 3.67
N LEU A 17 -4.97 -6.10 2.69
CA LEU A 17 -5.13 -4.78 2.13
C LEU A 17 -5.67 -4.95 0.71
N GLU A 18 -6.75 -4.24 0.41
CA GLU A 18 -7.33 -4.15 -0.93
C GLU A 18 -8.06 -2.81 -1.11
N PRO A 19 -8.30 -2.35 -2.35
CA PRO A 19 -9.17 -1.21 -2.59
C PRO A 19 -10.55 -1.44 -1.97
N ALA A 20 -11.04 -0.44 -1.24
CA ALA A 20 -12.35 -0.49 -0.62
C ALA A 20 -13.42 -0.75 -1.70
N PRO A 21 -14.27 -1.79 -1.56
CA PRO A 21 -15.23 -2.17 -2.60
C PRO A 21 -16.17 -1.04 -3.01
N GLU A 22 -16.57 -0.19 -2.07
CA GLU A 22 -17.42 0.98 -2.29
C GLU A 22 -16.78 2.08 -3.14
N LEU A 23 -15.47 2.01 -3.38
CA LEU A 23 -14.72 2.94 -4.22
C LEU A 23 -14.40 2.38 -5.61
N VAL A 24 -14.69 1.10 -5.85
CA VAL A 24 -14.43 0.42 -7.13
C VAL A 24 -15.72 0.43 -7.96
N ASP A 25 -15.59 0.86 -9.21
CA ASP A 25 -16.65 0.85 -10.21
C ASP A 25 -16.06 0.33 -11.52
N ASP A 26 -16.53 -0.81 -12.01
CA ASP A 26 -15.89 -1.51 -13.13
C ASP A 26 -15.84 -0.67 -14.43
N GLU A 27 -16.74 0.32 -14.59
CA GLU A 27 -16.79 1.16 -15.78
C GLU A 27 -15.96 2.44 -15.62
N LYS A 28 -16.10 3.14 -14.49
CA LYS A 28 -15.56 4.49 -14.28
C LYS A 28 -14.31 4.49 -13.41
N ARG A 29 -14.17 3.52 -12.52
CA ARG A 29 -13.10 3.44 -11.50
C ARG A 29 -12.69 1.98 -11.27
N PRO A 30 -12.14 1.31 -12.30
CA PRO A 30 -11.77 -0.08 -12.18
C PRO A 30 -10.69 -0.24 -11.11
N ARG A 31 -10.66 -1.42 -10.48
CA ARG A 31 -9.67 -1.77 -9.46
C ARG A 31 -8.26 -1.51 -9.98
N GLN A 32 -7.51 -0.66 -9.27
CA GLN A 32 -6.14 -0.27 -9.66
C GLN A 32 -5.05 -1.07 -8.94
N TYR A 33 -5.34 -1.63 -7.78
CA TYR A 33 -4.35 -2.30 -6.92
C TYR A 33 -4.82 -3.69 -6.52
N ALA A 34 -3.88 -4.62 -6.49
CA ALA A 34 -4.12 -6.00 -6.09
C ALA A 34 -4.40 -6.12 -4.59
N LYS A 35 -5.07 -7.20 -4.22
CA LYS A 35 -5.27 -7.63 -2.84
C LYS A 35 -4.01 -8.33 -2.33
N MET A 36 -3.55 -8.03 -1.12
CA MET A 36 -2.37 -8.66 -0.52
C MET A 36 -2.36 -8.58 1.01
N LYS A 37 -1.42 -9.25 1.67
CA LYS A 37 -1.21 -9.06 3.12
C LYS A 37 -0.41 -7.80 3.42
N ILE A 38 -0.72 -7.17 4.55
CA ILE A 38 -0.05 -5.94 5.00
C ILE A 38 1.42 -6.20 5.31
N LYS A 39 1.78 -7.35 5.89
CA LYS A 39 3.19 -7.72 6.12
C LYS A 39 4.00 -7.81 4.83
N ASP A 40 3.41 -8.28 3.74
CA ASP A 40 4.09 -8.41 2.45
C ASP A 40 4.30 -7.01 1.84
N TYR A 41 3.30 -6.13 1.97
CA TYR A 41 3.42 -4.73 1.55
C TYR A 41 4.49 -3.98 2.34
N LEU A 42 4.55 -4.17 3.67
CA LEU A 42 5.57 -3.56 4.52
C LEU A 42 6.98 -4.09 4.20
N SER A 43 7.11 -5.38 3.92
CA SER A 43 8.39 -5.97 3.49
C SER A 43 8.87 -5.33 2.19
N GLY A 44 7.99 -5.24 1.19
CA GLY A 44 8.29 -4.54 -0.07
C GLY A 44 8.56 -3.05 0.11
N PHE A 45 7.91 -2.37 1.06
CA PHE A 45 8.18 -0.97 1.40
C PHE A 45 9.63 -0.78 1.82
N TYR A 46 10.15 -1.60 2.74
CA TYR A 46 11.53 -1.48 3.19
C TYR A 46 12.56 -1.79 2.08
N GLU A 47 12.26 -2.75 1.20
CA GLU A 47 13.13 -3.08 0.07
C GLU A 47 13.19 -1.97 -1.00
N THR A 48 12.03 -1.39 -1.32
CA THR A 48 11.90 -0.34 -2.35
C THR A 48 12.40 1.01 -1.85
N PHE A 49 12.22 1.32 -0.56
CA PHE A 49 12.73 2.53 0.06
C PHE A 49 14.24 2.70 -0.15
N ALA A 50 15.02 1.62 0.01
CA ALA A 50 16.46 1.64 -0.22
C ALA A 50 16.85 1.90 -1.69
N ARG A 51 15.94 1.64 -2.63
CA ARG A 51 16.16 1.77 -4.08
C ARG A 51 15.59 3.07 -4.66
N GLY A 52 14.89 3.88 -3.85
CA GLY A 52 14.18 5.06 -4.33
C GLY A 52 12.96 4.73 -5.20
N THR A 53 12.46 3.49 -5.15
CA THR A 53 11.23 3.07 -5.82
C THR A 53 10.09 2.97 -4.80
N ARG A 54 8.86 2.72 -5.27
CA ARG A 54 7.68 2.65 -4.39
C ARG A 54 7.07 1.26 -4.46
N VAL A 55 6.81 0.67 -3.29
CA VAL A 55 6.09 -0.62 -3.22
C VAL A 55 4.70 -0.55 -3.85
N ILE A 56 4.04 0.61 -3.87
CA ILE A 56 2.72 0.74 -4.51
C ILE A 56 2.75 0.44 -6.02
N ASP A 57 3.90 0.66 -6.67
CA ASP A 57 4.07 0.38 -8.09
C ASP A 57 4.13 -1.14 -8.36
N THR A 58 4.51 -1.96 -7.38
CA THR A 58 4.61 -3.43 -7.53
C THR A 58 3.27 -4.13 -7.41
N VAL A 59 2.25 -3.44 -6.90
CA VAL A 59 0.90 -3.99 -6.65
C VAL A 59 -0.15 -3.39 -7.56
N LYS A 60 0.25 -2.49 -8.46
CA LYS A 60 -0.62 -1.85 -9.44
C LYS A 60 -0.99 -2.87 -10.52
N MET A 61 -2.27 -2.91 -10.90
CA MET A 61 -2.80 -3.86 -11.88
C MET A 61 -2.82 -3.31 -13.32
N SER A 62 -2.78 -1.98 -13.46
CA SER A 62 -2.75 -1.28 -14.74
C SER A 62 -1.81 -0.08 -14.67
N GLU A 63 -1.12 0.22 -15.78
CA GLU A 63 -0.25 1.39 -15.94
C GLU A 63 -1.00 2.72 -15.76
#